data_AF-A0A2P8HXQ8-F1
#
_entry.id   AF-A0A2P8HXQ8-F1
#
_cell.length_a   1.000
_cell.length_b   1.000
_cell.length_c   1.000
_cell.angle_alpha   90.00
_cell.angle_beta   90.00
_cell.angle_gamma   90.00
#
_symmetry.space_group_name_H-M   'P 1'
#
loop_
_entity.id
_entity.type
_entity.pdbx_description
1 polymer ?
#
loop_
_entity_poly.entity_id
_entity_poly.type
_entity_poly.pdbx_seq_one_letter_code
_entity_poly.pdbx_strand_id
1 'polypeptide(L)'
;MIDELILMEGMLEELIEVIGALAPLLALLAVFQVFLIQLSWHEVYKALIGIVMAVVGFTLFLQGVYIAFMPAGQEIGAAIVEHPESWLLVPIGFVLGAVATSAEPAVRVLTYEVEEESNGAIRKSILLLTLALGVGVFVAVAMIRILIGFPLWWVLVPAYGIALIVAFFADQRFVSIAFDSGGVATGPMTVTFILAMAISVAGTLEGRDPFMEGFGLVALVALAPILSVLILGMIFRFKEKPE
;
A
#
# COMPACT_ATOMS: atom_id res chain seq x y z
N MET A 1 -26.73 17.45 -0.33
CA MET A 1 -25.78 17.89 -1.36
C MET A 1 -25.33 16.66 -2.16
N ILE A 2 -26.29 15.95 -2.76
CA ILE A 2 -26.06 14.81 -3.67
C ILE A 2 -26.79 15.16 -4.97
N ASP A 3 -26.53 16.37 -5.47
CA ASP A 3 -27.09 16.83 -6.73
C ASP A 3 -25.95 16.77 -7.74
N GLU A 4 -26.05 15.77 -8.62
CA GLU A 4 -25.15 15.37 -9.72
C GLU A 4 -23.83 14.68 -9.32
N LEU A 5 -23.91 13.44 -8.83
CA LEU A 5 -22.78 12.50 -8.92
C LEU A 5 -22.60 12.11 -10.40
N ILE A 6 -21.83 12.88 -11.16
CA ILE A 6 -21.51 12.54 -12.56
C ILE A 6 -20.41 11.47 -12.53
N LEU A 7 -20.83 10.20 -12.54
CA LEU A 7 -19.96 9.02 -12.46
C LEU A 7 -18.77 9.02 -13.43
N MET A 8 -18.85 9.74 -14.56
CA MET A 8 -17.86 9.73 -15.63
C MET A 8 -17.09 11.05 -15.77
N GLU A 9 -17.34 12.03 -14.90
CA GLU A 9 -16.57 13.27 -14.88
C GLU A 9 -15.13 12.98 -14.47
N GLY A 10 -14.15 13.58 -15.18
CA GLY A 10 -12.72 13.32 -14.94
C GLY A 10 -12.17 12.01 -15.51
N MET A 11 -13.00 11.09 -16.01
CA MET A 11 -12.52 9.75 -16.43
C MET A 11 -11.45 9.78 -17.55
N LEU A 12 -11.46 10.80 -18.41
CA LEU A 12 -10.41 11.00 -19.42
C LEU A 12 -9.07 11.38 -18.79
N GLU A 13 -9.09 12.18 -17.73
CA GLU A 13 -7.88 12.55 -16.98
C GLU A 13 -7.31 11.31 -16.29
N GLU A 14 -8.17 10.48 -15.68
CA GLU A 14 -7.76 9.21 -15.07
C GLU A 14 -7.18 8.22 -16.08
N LEU A 15 -7.75 8.15 -17.29
CA LEU A 15 -7.19 7.34 -18.36
C LEU A 15 -5.80 7.82 -18.76
N ILE A 16 -5.60 9.13 -18.89
CA ILE A 16 -4.31 9.72 -19.23
C ILE A 16 -3.30 9.48 -18.11
N GLU A 17 -3.71 9.59 -16.85
CA GLU A 17 -2.86 9.33 -15.69
C GLU A 17 -2.41 7.87 -15.65
N VAL A 18 -3.32 6.91 -15.82
CA VAL A 18 -2.99 5.47 -15.86
C VAL A 18 -2.04 5.16 -17.02
N ILE A 19 -2.29 5.70 -18.22
CA ILE A 19 -1.40 5.51 -19.37
C ILE A 19 -0.02 6.13 -19.09
N GLY A 20 0.02 7.33 -18.50
CA GLY A 20 1.25 8.02 -18.13
C GLY A 20 2.05 7.26 -17.09
N ALA A 21 1.40 6.68 -16.08
CA ALA A 21 2.02 5.86 -15.04
C ALA A 21 2.57 4.54 -15.59
N LEU A 22 1.89 3.93 -16.57
CA LEU A 22 2.31 2.67 -17.20
C LEU A 22 3.33 2.87 -18.34
N ALA A 23 3.40 4.05 -18.95
CA ALA A 23 4.28 4.31 -20.09
C ALA A 23 5.76 3.95 -19.83
N PRO A 24 6.38 4.27 -18.67
CA PRO A 24 7.75 3.87 -18.39
C PRO A 24 7.93 2.35 -18.34
N LEU A 25 6.96 1.63 -17.74
CA LEU A 25 6.97 0.17 -17.68
C LEU A 25 6.84 -0.44 -19.08
N LEU A 26 5.95 0.11 -19.92
CA LEU A 26 5.77 -0.33 -21.31
C LEU A 26 7.00 -0.06 -22.16
N ALA A 27 7.64 1.10 -21.98
CA ALA A 27 8.89 1.42 -22.65
C ALA A 27 9.99 0.44 -22.25
N LEU A 28 10.13 0.15 -20.96
CA LEU A 28 11.08 -0.85 -20.46
C LEU A 28 10.80 -2.23 -21.04
N LEU A 29 9.54 -2.68 -21.00
CA LEU A 29 9.13 -3.97 -21.56
C LEU A 29 9.45 -4.05 -23.05
N ALA A 30 9.22 -2.99 -23.82
CA ALA A 30 9.56 -2.95 -25.24
C ALA A 30 11.08 -3.06 -25.48
N VAL A 31 11.89 -2.36 -24.69
CA VAL A 31 13.36 -2.47 -24.75
C VAL A 31 13.79 -3.90 -24.43
N PHE A 32 13.31 -4.48 -23.34
CA PHE A 32 13.64 -5.86 -22.96
C PHE A 32 13.18 -6.88 -24.00
N GLN A 33 11.98 -6.71 -24.56
CA GLN A 33 11.45 -7.59 -25.59
C GLN A 33 12.32 -7.59 -26.85
N VAL A 34 12.81 -6.41 -27.28
CA VAL A 34 13.64 -6.28 -28.49
C VAL A 34 15.06 -6.78 -28.27
N PHE A 35 15.68 -6.46 -27.13
CA PHE A 35 17.11 -6.69 -26.92
C PHE A 35 17.46 -7.94 -26.10
N LEU A 36 16.57 -8.42 -25.22
CA LEU A 36 16.90 -9.45 -24.23
C LEU A 36 15.99 -10.69 -24.31
N ILE A 37 14.67 -10.51 -24.25
CA ILE A 37 13.72 -11.62 -24.06
C ILE A 37 13.35 -12.29 -25.39
N GLN A 38 13.15 -11.51 -26.46
CA GLN A 38 12.80 -12.02 -27.80
C GLN A 38 11.59 -12.98 -27.81
N LEU A 39 10.52 -12.66 -27.06
CA LEU A 39 9.30 -13.47 -27.00
C LEU A 39 8.68 -13.66 -28.39
N SER A 40 7.95 -14.77 -28.53
CA SER A 40 7.16 -15.04 -29.73
C SER A 40 6.07 -13.98 -29.92
N TRP A 41 5.70 -13.70 -31.17
CA TRP A 41 4.64 -12.72 -31.45
C TRP A 41 3.31 -13.04 -30.74
N HIS A 42 3.02 -14.33 -30.54
CA HIS A 42 1.86 -14.78 -29.79
C HIS A 42 1.87 -14.34 -28.32
N GLU A 43 3.03 -14.39 -27.67
CA GLU A 43 3.18 -13.96 -26.27
C GLU A 43 3.13 -12.44 -26.14
N VAL A 44 3.77 -11.70 -27.08
CA VAL A 44 3.69 -10.24 -27.13
C VAL A 44 2.23 -9.79 -27.30
N TYR A 45 1.49 -10.43 -28.19
CA TYR A 45 0.08 -10.11 -28.41
C TYR A 45 -0.78 -10.36 -27.16
N LYS A 46 -0.57 -11.47 -26.45
CA LYS A 46 -1.22 -11.73 -25.16
C LYS A 46 -0.90 -10.66 -24.13
N ALA A 47 0.37 -10.27 -24.02
CA ALA A 47 0.80 -9.22 -23.09
C ALA A 47 0.12 -7.88 -23.41
N LEU A 48 0.04 -7.50 -24.68
CA LEU A 48 -0.65 -6.27 -25.12
C LEU A 48 -2.14 -6.28 -24.75
N ILE A 49 -2.83 -7.40 -24.94
CA ILE A 49 -4.23 -7.53 -24.50
C ILE A 49 -4.33 -7.37 -22.97
N GLY A 50 -3.44 -8.01 -22.22
CA GLY A 50 -3.37 -7.88 -20.76
C GLY A 50 -3.18 -6.43 -20.31
N ILE A 51 -2.29 -5.70 -20.97
CA ILE A 51 -2.03 -4.28 -20.72
C ILE A 51 -3.29 -3.44 -20.97
N VAL A 52 -3.99 -3.65 -22.10
CA VAL A 52 -5.23 -2.91 -22.40
C VAL A 52 -6.30 -3.21 -21.35
N MET A 53 -6.48 -4.46 -20.97
CA MET A 53 -7.43 -4.84 -19.90
C MET A 53 -7.04 -4.22 -18.56
N ALA A 54 -5.74 -4.17 -18.23
CA ALA A 54 -5.24 -3.54 -17.02
C ALA A 54 -5.50 -2.02 -17.04
N VAL A 55 -5.22 -1.32 -18.14
CA VAL A 55 -5.49 0.12 -18.28
C VAL A 55 -6.97 0.41 -18.05
N VAL A 56 -7.86 -0.30 -18.75
CA VAL A 56 -9.31 -0.11 -18.59
C VAL A 56 -9.76 -0.43 -17.16
N GLY A 57 -9.29 -1.53 -16.60
CA GLY A 57 -9.60 -1.94 -15.23
C GLY A 57 -9.14 -0.91 -14.19
N PHE A 58 -7.90 -0.44 -14.29
CA PHE A 58 -7.34 0.56 -13.39
C PHE A 58 -8.05 1.91 -13.51
N THR A 59 -8.39 2.37 -14.71
CA THR A 59 -9.16 3.62 -14.89
C THR A 59 -10.53 3.54 -14.22
N LEU A 60 -11.28 2.46 -14.44
CA LEU A 60 -12.59 2.28 -13.79
C LEU A 60 -12.46 2.16 -12.27
N PHE A 61 -11.41 1.49 -11.81
CA PHE A 61 -11.12 1.32 -10.39
C PHE A 61 -10.76 2.66 -9.72
N LEU A 62 -9.84 3.44 -10.29
CA LEU A 62 -9.45 4.76 -9.77
C LEU A 62 -10.61 5.74 -9.78
N GLN A 63 -11.45 5.72 -10.83
CA GLN A 63 -12.69 6.49 -10.86
C GLN A 63 -13.59 6.19 -9.66
N GLY A 64 -13.79 4.90 -9.35
CA GLY A 64 -14.56 4.49 -8.17
C GLY A 64 -13.92 4.94 -6.86
N VAL A 65 -12.58 4.92 -6.79
CA VAL A 65 -11.83 5.38 -5.63
C VAL A 65 -11.99 6.89 -5.41
N TYR A 66 -11.86 7.71 -6.44
CA TYR A 66 -11.96 9.17 -6.31
C TYR A 66 -13.40 9.64 -6.04
N ILE A 67 -14.40 9.00 -6.62
CA ILE A 67 -15.80 9.40 -6.44
C ILE A 67 -16.38 8.89 -5.11
N ALA A 68 -15.98 7.70 -4.64
CA ALA A 68 -16.58 7.09 -3.45
C ALA A 68 -15.63 7.02 -2.25
N PHE A 69 -14.45 6.44 -2.42
CA PHE A 69 -13.56 6.13 -1.30
C PHE A 69 -12.95 7.41 -0.72
N MET A 70 -12.39 8.28 -1.55
CA MET A 70 -11.74 9.50 -1.08
C MET A 70 -12.71 10.43 -0.31
N PRO A 71 -13.91 10.76 -0.83
CA PRO A 71 -14.90 11.55 -0.09
C PRO A 71 -15.37 10.85 1.19
N ALA A 72 -15.61 9.53 1.14
CA ALA A 72 -16.00 8.77 2.32
C ALA A 72 -14.91 8.82 3.42
N GLY A 73 -13.64 8.70 3.04
CA GLY A 73 -12.51 8.83 3.97
C GLY A 73 -12.47 10.22 4.62
N GLN A 74 -12.71 11.28 3.84
CA GLN A 74 -12.73 12.66 4.34
C GLN A 74 -13.87 12.90 5.34
N GLU A 75 -15.09 12.49 5.00
CA GLU A 75 -16.27 12.63 5.86
C GLU A 75 -16.13 11.84 7.16
N ILE A 76 -15.65 10.59 7.08
CA ILE A 76 -15.39 9.77 8.27
C ILE A 76 -14.31 10.40 9.15
N GLY A 77 -13.23 10.89 8.54
CA GLY A 77 -12.13 11.54 9.25
C GLY A 77 -12.59 12.77 10.02
N ALA A 78 -13.37 13.65 9.39
CA ALA A 78 -13.90 14.85 10.02
C ALA A 78 -14.84 14.50 11.18
N ALA A 79 -15.79 13.58 10.95
CA ALA A 79 -16.78 13.18 11.95
C ALA A 79 -16.14 12.60 13.24
N ILE A 80 -15.08 11.80 13.12
CA ILE A 80 -14.45 11.17 14.29
C ILE A 80 -13.77 12.19 15.20
N VAL A 81 -13.16 13.23 14.64
CA VAL A 81 -12.38 14.22 15.39
C VAL A 81 -13.26 15.24 16.10
N GLU A 82 -14.44 15.53 15.56
CA GLU A 82 -15.43 16.43 16.19
C GLU A 82 -16.05 15.83 17.46
N HIS A 83 -15.91 14.52 17.66
CA HIS A 83 -16.41 13.83 18.85
C HIS A 83 -15.38 13.76 19.99
N PRO A 84 -15.85 13.74 21.26
CA PRO A 84 -14.98 13.57 22.43
C PRO A 84 -14.16 12.27 22.41
N GLU A 85 -14.62 11.27 21.66
CA GLU A 85 -13.99 9.95 21.52
C GLU A 85 -13.03 9.86 20.33
N SER A 86 -12.28 10.92 20.04
CA SER A 86 -11.32 10.97 18.93
C SER A 86 -10.25 9.87 18.97
N TRP A 87 -10.02 9.25 20.14
CA TRP A 87 -9.16 8.06 20.29
C TRP A 87 -9.65 6.86 19.47
N LEU A 88 -10.95 6.79 19.12
CA LEU A 88 -11.54 5.74 18.29
C LEU A 88 -10.97 5.73 16.86
N LEU A 89 -10.36 6.83 16.43
CA LEU A 89 -9.60 6.90 15.18
C LEU A 89 -8.51 5.83 15.10
N VAL A 90 -7.89 5.47 16.22
CA VAL A 90 -6.78 4.50 16.27
C VAL A 90 -7.23 3.07 15.92
N PRO A 91 -8.21 2.46 16.62
CA PRO A 91 -8.71 1.14 16.25
C PRO A 91 -9.42 1.14 14.89
N ILE A 92 -10.09 2.23 14.50
CA ILE A 92 -10.68 2.35 13.16
C ILE A 92 -9.58 2.34 12.09
N GLY A 93 -8.54 3.16 12.26
CA GLY A 93 -7.38 3.20 11.37
C GLY A 93 -6.68 1.85 11.27
N PHE A 94 -6.53 1.12 12.39
CA PHE A 94 -5.98 -0.25 12.38
C PHE A 94 -6.78 -1.18 11.47
N VAL A 95 -8.10 -1.24 11.67
CA VAL A 95 -8.98 -2.13 10.92
C VAL A 95 -8.97 -1.75 9.44
N LEU A 96 -9.07 -0.46 9.13
CA LEU A 96 -9.03 0.05 7.77
C LEU A 96 -7.70 -0.26 7.09
N GLY A 97 -6.56 -0.03 7.76
CA GLY A 97 -5.25 -0.37 7.25
C GLY A 97 -5.10 -1.85 6.92
N ALA A 98 -5.56 -2.72 7.82
CA ALA A 98 -5.49 -4.16 7.61
C ALA A 98 -6.42 -4.65 6.48
N VAL A 99 -7.65 -4.14 6.43
CA VAL A 99 -8.63 -4.50 5.40
C VAL A 99 -8.21 -3.96 4.03
N ALA A 100 -7.76 -2.69 3.95
CA ALA A 100 -7.30 -2.09 2.70
C ALA A 100 -6.09 -2.85 2.14
N THR A 101 -5.10 -3.15 2.98
CA THR A 101 -3.94 -3.96 2.57
C THR A 101 -4.35 -5.36 2.12
N SER A 102 -5.34 -5.97 2.77
CA SER A 102 -5.86 -7.29 2.37
C SER A 102 -6.67 -7.22 1.07
N ALA A 103 -7.30 -6.08 0.77
CA ALA A 103 -8.09 -5.85 -0.42
C ALA A 103 -7.22 -5.42 -1.62
N GLU A 104 -6.03 -4.87 -1.37
CA GLU A 104 -5.10 -4.37 -2.38
C GLU A 104 -4.70 -5.48 -3.38
N PRO A 105 -5.06 -5.35 -4.67
CA PRO A 105 -4.74 -6.35 -5.68
C PRO A 105 -3.23 -6.60 -5.81
N ALA A 106 -2.41 -5.54 -5.73
CA ALA A 106 -0.97 -5.66 -5.86
C ALA A 106 -0.36 -6.53 -4.73
N VAL A 107 -0.85 -6.36 -3.50
CA VAL A 107 -0.45 -7.19 -2.34
C VAL A 107 -0.83 -8.65 -2.58
N ARG A 108 -2.02 -8.91 -3.11
CA ARG A 108 -2.46 -10.29 -3.41
C ARG A 108 -1.58 -10.95 -4.48
N VAL A 109 -1.26 -10.23 -5.55
CA VAL A 109 -0.35 -10.72 -6.60
C VAL A 109 1.01 -11.03 -5.99
N LEU A 110 1.61 -10.11 -5.22
CA LEU A 110 2.88 -10.35 -4.54
C LEU A 110 2.84 -11.62 -3.67
N THR A 111 1.79 -11.81 -2.87
CA THR A 111 1.71 -13.01 -2.01
C THR A 111 1.57 -14.31 -2.81
N TYR A 112 0.97 -14.26 -4.00
CA TYR A 112 0.86 -15.39 -4.90
C TYR A 112 2.23 -15.72 -5.52
N GLU A 113 2.92 -14.71 -6.07
CA GLU A 113 4.27 -14.86 -6.66
C GLU A 113 5.26 -15.40 -5.63
N VAL A 114 5.23 -14.89 -4.40
CA VAL A 114 6.10 -15.37 -3.31
C VAL A 114 5.81 -16.83 -2.93
N GLU A 115 4.54 -17.25 -2.93
CA GLU A 115 4.17 -18.64 -2.67
C GLU A 115 4.66 -19.57 -3.78
N GLU A 116 4.51 -19.16 -5.04
CA GLU A 116 4.94 -19.91 -6.22
C GLU A 116 6.48 -20.06 -6.27
N GLU A 117 7.21 -18.94 -6.17
CA GLU A 117 8.68 -18.93 -6.19
C GLU A 117 9.33 -19.60 -4.98
N SER A 118 8.63 -19.63 -3.85
CA SER A 118 9.10 -20.35 -2.66
C SER A 118 8.75 -21.85 -2.64
N ASN A 119 8.17 -22.38 -3.73
CA ASN A 119 7.63 -23.75 -3.78
C ASN A 119 6.67 -24.06 -2.61
N GLY A 120 5.89 -23.06 -2.18
CA GLY A 120 4.95 -23.16 -1.07
C GLY A 120 5.56 -23.11 0.34
N ALA A 121 6.88 -22.84 0.47
CA ALA A 121 7.51 -22.66 1.77
C ALA A 121 6.93 -21.45 2.53
N ILE A 122 6.63 -20.37 1.82
CA ILE A 122 5.95 -19.18 2.35
C ILE A 122 4.51 -19.19 1.85
N ARG A 123 3.57 -19.59 2.72
CA ARG A 123 2.14 -19.62 2.36
C ARG A 123 1.60 -18.22 2.14
N LYS A 124 0.85 -18.02 1.06
CA LYS A 124 0.25 -16.71 0.72
C LYS A 124 -0.61 -16.14 1.84
N SER A 125 -1.34 -16.99 2.57
CA SER A 125 -2.25 -16.56 3.64
C SER A 125 -1.50 -16.03 4.86
N ILE A 126 -0.34 -16.61 5.18
CA ILE A 126 0.50 -16.16 6.29
C ILE A 126 1.14 -14.83 5.93
N LEU A 127 1.65 -14.71 4.70
CA LEU A 127 2.25 -13.47 4.22
C LEU A 127 1.22 -12.35 4.15
N LEU A 128 0.03 -12.61 3.58
CA LEU A 128 -1.06 -11.63 3.50
C LEU A 128 -1.50 -11.15 4.88
N LEU A 129 -1.70 -12.08 5.84
CA LEU A 129 -2.06 -11.74 7.20
C LEU A 129 -0.97 -10.90 7.88
N THR A 130 0.30 -11.26 7.67
CA THR A 130 1.45 -10.54 8.22
C THR A 130 1.50 -9.11 7.70
N LEU A 131 1.34 -8.93 6.39
CA LEU A 131 1.30 -7.61 5.75
C LEU A 131 0.12 -6.78 6.25
N ALA A 132 -1.08 -7.36 6.27
CA ALA A 132 -2.29 -6.68 6.72
C ALA A 132 -2.20 -6.22 8.17
N LEU A 133 -1.76 -7.09 9.08
CA LEU A 133 -1.59 -6.72 10.50
C LEU A 133 -0.49 -5.68 10.67
N GLY A 134 0.63 -5.84 9.95
CA GLY A 134 1.73 -4.89 9.95
C GLY A 134 1.31 -3.49 9.56
N VAL A 135 0.66 -3.36 8.40
CA VAL A 135 0.14 -2.08 7.92
C VAL A 135 -0.91 -1.53 8.87
N GLY A 136 -1.84 -2.36 9.37
CA GLY A 136 -2.82 -1.95 10.37
C GLY A 136 -2.18 -1.31 11.60
N VAL A 137 -1.12 -1.93 12.17
CA VAL A 137 -0.39 -1.39 13.31
C VAL A 137 0.22 -0.02 12.97
N PHE A 138 0.88 0.12 11.83
CA PHE A 138 1.52 1.38 11.45
C PHE A 138 0.53 2.48 11.10
N VAL A 139 -0.63 2.15 10.53
CA VAL A 139 -1.74 3.08 10.35
C VAL A 139 -2.26 3.55 11.71
N ALA A 140 -2.44 2.65 12.68
CA ALA A 140 -2.81 3.04 14.04
C ALA A 140 -1.75 3.97 14.68
N VAL A 141 -0.46 3.68 14.51
CA VAL A 141 0.62 4.57 14.96
C VAL A 141 0.55 5.93 14.26
N ALA A 142 0.22 5.97 12.97
CA ALA A 142 0.01 7.21 12.24
C ALA A 142 -1.18 8.00 12.81
N MET A 143 -2.30 7.35 13.13
CA MET A 143 -3.45 8.02 13.77
C MET A 143 -3.09 8.58 15.15
N ILE A 144 -2.36 7.82 15.97
CA ILE A 144 -1.85 8.30 17.26
C ILE A 144 -0.95 9.53 17.04
N ARG A 145 -0.09 9.51 16.02
CA ARG A 145 0.78 10.63 15.67
C ARG A 145 -0.05 11.87 15.33
N ILE A 146 -1.09 11.75 14.51
CA ILE A 146 -1.94 12.89 14.12
C ILE A 146 -2.63 13.50 15.34
N LEU A 147 -3.16 12.66 16.23
CA LEU A 147 -3.83 13.10 17.46
C LEU A 147 -2.85 13.78 18.42
N ILE A 148 -1.72 13.13 18.75
CA ILE A 148 -0.78 13.59 19.78
C ILE A 148 0.17 14.67 19.26
N GLY A 149 0.67 14.51 18.03
CA GLY A 149 1.53 15.50 17.39
C GLY A 149 3.01 15.35 17.54
N PHE A 150 3.48 14.14 17.84
CA PHE A 150 4.92 13.92 17.93
C PHE A 150 5.58 13.88 16.53
N PRO A 151 6.87 14.23 16.43
CA PRO A 151 7.57 14.28 15.13
C PRO A 151 7.65 12.90 14.45
N LEU A 152 7.46 12.88 13.12
CA LEU A 152 7.52 11.65 12.31
C LEU A 152 8.84 10.87 12.48
N TRP A 153 9.96 11.58 12.63
CA TRP A 153 11.27 10.95 12.76
C TRP A 153 11.41 10.12 14.05
N TRP A 154 10.60 10.36 15.09
CA TRP A 154 10.58 9.52 16.30
C TRP A 154 10.11 8.09 16.01
N VAL A 155 9.37 7.88 14.93
CA VAL A 155 8.93 6.54 14.51
C VAL A 155 9.78 6.03 13.37
N LEU A 156 10.02 6.85 12.33
CA LEU A 156 10.76 6.41 11.15
C LEU A 156 12.20 6.00 11.48
N VAL A 157 12.94 6.80 12.25
CA VAL A 157 14.37 6.52 12.49
C VAL A 157 14.55 5.22 13.28
N PRO A 158 13.86 4.99 14.41
CA PRO A 158 13.97 3.71 15.12
C PRO A 158 13.48 2.53 14.27
N ALA A 159 12.37 2.69 13.53
CA ALA A 159 11.78 1.61 12.75
C ALA A 159 12.69 1.19 11.57
N TYR A 160 13.26 2.14 10.84
CA TYR A 160 14.29 1.82 9.82
C TYR A 160 15.57 1.28 10.44
N GLY A 161 15.98 1.79 11.61
CA GLY A 161 17.12 1.23 12.35
C GLY A 161 16.92 -0.25 12.68
N ILE A 162 15.73 -0.61 13.18
CA ILE A 162 15.34 -2.01 13.42
C ILE A 162 15.31 -2.79 12.10
N ALA A 163 14.71 -2.25 11.03
CA ALA A 163 14.61 -2.93 9.74
C ALA A 163 16.01 -3.27 9.19
N LEU A 164 16.95 -2.31 9.23
CA LEU A 164 18.32 -2.52 8.77
C LEU A 164 19.05 -3.56 9.64
N ILE A 165 18.92 -3.48 10.97
CA ILE A 165 19.53 -4.45 11.89
C ILE A 165 18.98 -5.85 11.60
N VAL A 166 17.67 -6.01 11.51
CA VAL A 166 17.03 -7.31 11.26
C VAL A 166 17.40 -7.83 9.87
N ALA A 167 17.51 -6.97 8.85
CA ALA A 167 17.92 -7.36 7.51
C ALA A 167 19.32 -8.01 7.47
N PHE A 168 20.27 -7.60 8.33
CA PHE A 168 21.57 -8.27 8.45
C PHE A 168 21.47 -9.72 8.97
N PHE A 169 20.40 -10.04 9.70
CA PHE A 169 20.17 -11.37 10.26
C PHE A 169 19.10 -12.18 9.51
N ALA A 170 18.35 -11.58 8.59
CA ALA A 170 17.34 -12.27 7.80
C ALA A 170 17.96 -13.03 6.60
N ASP A 171 17.29 -14.08 6.14
CA ASP A 171 17.64 -14.75 4.87
C ASP A 171 17.41 -13.77 3.70
N GLN A 172 18.29 -13.79 2.70
CA GLN A 172 18.24 -12.87 1.55
C GLN A 172 16.90 -12.89 0.83
N ARG A 173 16.20 -14.03 0.79
CA ARG A 173 14.86 -14.14 0.19
C ARG A 173 13.86 -13.25 0.92
N PHE A 174 13.84 -13.28 2.25
CA PHE A 174 12.94 -12.43 3.04
C PHE A 174 13.31 -10.95 2.94
N VAL A 175 14.60 -10.63 2.83
CA VAL A 175 15.04 -9.24 2.60
C VAL A 175 14.50 -8.72 1.27
N SER A 176 14.66 -9.48 0.18
CA SER A 176 14.14 -9.08 -1.14
C SER A 176 12.62 -8.91 -1.12
N ILE A 177 11.89 -9.87 -0.54
CA ILE A 177 10.42 -9.78 -0.42
C ILE A 177 10.01 -8.58 0.43
N ALA A 178 10.71 -8.32 1.53
CA ALA A 178 10.39 -7.22 2.43
C ALA A 178 10.47 -5.86 1.71
N PHE A 179 11.57 -5.61 0.98
CA PHE A 179 11.75 -4.33 0.29
C PHE A 179 10.83 -4.17 -0.93
N ASP A 180 10.45 -5.25 -1.60
CA ASP A 180 9.44 -5.21 -2.67
C ASP A 180 8.03 -4.94 -2.10
N SER A 181 7.71 -5.57 -0.96
CA SER A 181 6.40 -5.43 -0.31
C SER A 181 6.09 -4.01 0.17
N GLY A 182 7.11 -3.20 0.47
CA GLY A 182 6.96 -1.82 0.92
C GLY A 182 6.24 -0.95 -0.10
N GLY A 183 6.66 -1.02 -1.37
CA GLY A 183 6.03 -0.27 -2.47
C GLY A 183 4.67 -0.85 -2.88
N VAL A 184 4.50 -2.17 -2.75
CA VAL A 184 3.26 -2.87 -3.11
C VAL A 184 2.11 -2.55 -2.13
N ALA A 185 2.39 -2.38 -0.83
CA ALA A 185 1.34 -2.10 0.15
C ALA A 185 0.87 -0.64 0.14
N THR A 186 1.66 0.29 -0.39
CA THR A 186 1.25 1.67 -0.68
C THR A 186 0.45 1.77 -1.98
N GLY A 187 -0.36 0.76 -2.25
CA GLY A 187 -1.22 0.72 -3.42
C GLY A 187 -2.38 1.72 -3.34
N PRO A 188 -3.09 1.89 -4.46
CA PRO A 188 -4.13 2.90 -4.58
C PRO A 188 -5.29 2.68 -3.60
N MET A 189 -5.60 1.46 -3.13
CA MET A 189 -6.65 1.27 -2.12
C MET A 189 -6.26 1.85 -0.77
N THR A 190 -5.07 1.49 -0.29
CA THR A 190 -4.58 1.84 1.04
C THR A 190 -4.27 3.33 1.12
N VAL A 191 -3.60 3.87 0.10
CA VAL A 191 -3.22 5.28 0.09
C VAL A 191 -4.44 6.16 -0.05
N THR A 192 -5.27 6.01 -1.09
CA THR A 192 -6.33 7.00 -1.36
C THR A 192 -7.33 7.17 -0.22
N PHE A 193 -7.83 6.08 0.36
CA PHE A 193 -8.83 6.14 1.43
C PHE A 193 -8.22 6.63 2.75
N ILE A 194 -7.11 6.02 3.18
CA ILE A 194 -6.53 6.29 4.49
C ILE A 194 -5.80 7.63 4.50
N LEU A 195 -5.15 8.01 3.39
CA LEU A 195 -4.55 9.34 3.22
C LEU A 195 -5.61 10.43 3.25
N ALA A 196 -6.73 10.25 2.51
CA ALA A 196 -7.81 11.22 2.49
C ALA A 196 -8.41 11.42 3.89
N MET A 197 -8.62 10.32 4.62
CA MET A 197 -9.04 10.35 6.02
C MET A 197 -8.00 11.07 6.90
N ALA A 198 -6.72 10.74 6.79
CA ALA A 198 -5.67 11.35 7.58
C ALA A 198 -5.50 12.85 7.32
N ILE A 199 -5.59 13.28 6.06
CA ILE A 199 -5.57 14.70 5.66
C ILE A 199 -6.79 15.41 6.25
N SER A 200 -7.98 14.81 6.20
CA SER A 200 -9.20 15.38 6.77
C SER A 200 -9.09 15.53 8.29
N VAL A 201 -8.70 14.46 9.01
CA VAL A 201 -8.46 14.47 10.46
C VAL A 201 -7.46 15.57 10.83
N ALA A 202 -6.34 15.66 10.11
CA ALA A 202 -5.32 16.67 10.37
C ALA A 202 -5.82 18.09 10.06
N GLY A 203 -6.65 18.27 9.03
CA GLY A 203 -7.26 19.56 8.70
C GLY A 203 -8.24 20.08 9.75
N THR A 204 -8.90 19.18 10.48
CA THR A 204 -9.81 19.53 11.58
C THR A 204 -9.08 19.85 12.89
N LEU A 205 -7.84 19.38 13.06
CA LEU A 205 -7.04 19.62 14.27
C LEU A 205 -6.22 20.91 14.17
N GLU A 206 -6.33 21.77 15.19
CA GLU A 206 -5.51 22.98 15.27
C GLU A 206 -4.01 22.66 15.38
N GLY A 207 -3.18 23.39 14.64
CA GLY A 207 -1.72 23.26 14.68
C GLY A 207 -1.16 22.03 13.97
N ARG A 208 -1.96 21.36 13.14
CA ARG A 208 -1.52 20.27 12.25
C ARG A 208 -1.42 20.76 10.81
N ASP A 209 -0.38 20.30 10.12
CA ASP A 209 -0.27 20.47 8.67
C ASP A 209 -0.81 19.21 7.98
N PRO A 210 -1.92 19.30 7.21
CA PRO A 210 -2.56 18.14 6.61
C PRO A 210 -1.65 17.35 5.68
N PHE A 211 -0.77 18.03 4.93
CA PHE A 211 0.13 17.38 3.99
C PHE A 211 1.26 16.66 4.73
N MET A 212 1.85 17.27 5.75
CA MET A 212 2.91 16.66 6.57
C MET A 212 2.39 15.44 7.35
N GLU A 213 1.14 15.48 7.82
CA GLU A 213 0.51 14.34 8.47
C GLU A 213 0.17 13.24 7.46
N GLY A 214 -0.43 13.59 6.33
CA GLY A 214 -0.77 12.66 5.26
C GLY A 214 0.44 11.94 4.65
N PHE A 215 1.46 12.67 4.19
CA PHE A 215 2.67 12.05 3.65
C PHE A 215 3.45 11.28 4.72
N GLY A 216 3.39 11.72 5.98
CA GLY A 216 3.95 10.96 7.09
C GLY A 216 3.26 9.61 7.29
N LEU A 217 1.94 9.52 7.09
CA LEU A 217 1.23 8.25 7.07
C LEU A 217 1.71 7.36 5.92
N VAL A 218 1.85 7.90 4.70
CA VAL A 218 2.35 7.12 3.55
C VAL A 218 3.74 6.54 3.84
N ALA A 219 4.64 7.32 4.45
CA ALA A 219 5.96 6.85 4.83
C ALA A 219 5.91 5.70 5.86
N LEU A 220 4.98 5.76 6.82
CA LEU A 220 4.78 4.69 7.81
C LEU A 220 4.18 3.44 7.17
N VAL A 221 3.22 3.59 6.26
CA VAL A 221 2.62 2.47 5.52
C VAL A 221 3.64 1.80 4.61
N ALA A 222 4.54 2.54 3.96
CA ALA A 222 5.62 1.96 3.15
C ALA A 222 6.62 1.13 3.97
N LEU A 223 6.88 1.55 5.22
CA LEU A 223 7.81 0.87 6.12
C LEU A 223 7.21 -0.39 6.77
N ALA A 224 5.90 -0.42 6.97
CA ALA A 224 5.23 -1.48 7.71
C ALA A 224 5.40 -2.88 7.10
N PRO A 225 5.23 -3.09 5.77
CA PRO A 225 5.51 -4.35 5.11
C PRO A 225 6.94 -4.83 5.30
N ILE A 226 7.91 -3.90 5.17
CA ILE A 226 9.34 -4.21 5.27
C ILE A 226 9.62 -4.85 6.64
N LEU A 227 9.22 -4.16 7.71
CA LEU A 227 9.40 -4.69 9.06
C LEU A 227 8.64 -5.99 9.30
N SER A 228 7.41 -6.08 8.82
CA SER A 228 6.55 -7.24 9.06
C SER A 228 7.09 -8.50 8.40
N VAL A 229 7.55 -8.39 7.14
CA VAL A 229 8.16 -9.50 6.40
C VAL A 229 9.52 -9.88 6.99
N LEU A 230 10.34 -8.91 7.41
CA LEU A 230 11.62 -9.19 8.06
C LEU A 230 11.43 -9.94 9.39
N ILE A 231 10.46 -9.52 10.20
CA ILE A 231 10.10 -10.22 11.45
C ILE A 231 9.61 -11.64 11.14
N LEU A 232 8.76 -11.81 10.11
CA LEU A 232 8.31 -13.12 9.67
C LEU A 232 9.49 -14.02 9.26
N GLY A 233 10.44 -13.49 8.49
CA GLY A 233 11.65 -14.20 8.08
C GLY A 233 12.48 -14.69 9.25
N MET A 234 12.62 -13.86 10.29
CA MET A 234 13.28 -14.29 11.53
C MET A 234 12.55 -15.44 12.21
N ILE A 235 11.22 -15.38 12.32
CA ILE A 235 10.40 -16.44 12.93
C ILE A 235 10.55 -17.76 12.16
N PHE A 236 10.54 -17.72 10.83
CA PHE A 236 10.74 -18.90 9.99
C PHE A 236 12.13 -19.50 10.19
N ARG A 237 13.18 -18.68 10.19
CA ARG A 237 14.55 -19.12 10.44
C ARG A 237 14.72 -19.81 11.80
N PHE A 238 14.04 -19.33 12.84
CA PHE A 238 14.08 -19.97 14.17
C PHE A 238 13.38 -21.33 14.20
N LYS A 239 12.39 -21.57 13.33
CA LYS A 239 11.72 -22.87 13.20
C LYS A 239 12.53 -23.86 12.37
N GLU A 240 13.25 -23.39 11.36
CA GLU A 240 14.14 -24.20 10.51
C GLU A 240 15.53 -24.44 11.13
N LYS A 241 15.63 -24.55 12.47
CA LYS A 241 16.93 -24.72 13.13
C LYS A 241 17.79 -25.76 12.38
N PRO A 242 19.00 -25.39 11.93
CA PRO A 242 19.90 -26.34 11.31
C PRO A 242 20.32 -27.34 12.39
N GLU A 243 20.24 -28.63 12.06
CA GLU A 243 20.99 -29.67 12.76
C GLU A 243 22.50 -29.37 12.72
#